data_AF-A0A8J8MCN4-F1
#
_entry.id   AF-A0A8J8MCN4-F1
#
_cell.length_a   1.000
_cell.length_b   1.000
_cell.length_c   1.000
_cell.angle_alpha   90.00
_cell.angle_beta   90.00
_cell.angle_gamma   90.00
#
_symmetry.space_group_name_H-M   'P 1'
#
loop_
_entity.id
_entity.type
_entity.pdbx_description
1 polymer ?
#
loop_
_entity_poly.entity_id
_entity_poly.type
_entity_poly.pdbx_seq_one_letter_code
_entity_poly.pdbx_strand_id
1 'polypeptide(L)'
;MAKWYDESWEQVVEKVDRISDRIKDTFPHVSIDGKYDSQRSGWWTAGFWPGLLWLIYKDTKEDKLKEYAVSCEEKLDYDLNNFLDIHHDVGFMWILSSVAHYKLLNDETAKRRGLIAASHLAGRFNIKGNFIRAWNDNVFNHSEGWAIIDCMMNIPLLYWASEETKDPRFKHIAMAHTDTVIKEFIREDGSVHHIVCFDPNTGKRLNASGGQGYSPESAWARGSAWAIYGLSIGYGYTKEKRYLEKAKQATDFFLANLPDDKAPCWDFRAPKEQRDGKDTSAAACAASGMLEMCKYMEGSQKEYYYKNAEEILKSLYENYGAWDEDEEALIKMGTVNYTKQKYVNTPIIYGDYFFVEALGKLRGENKIFW
;
A
#
# COMPACT_ATOMS: atom_id res chain seq x y z
N MET A 1 -11.42 24.02 19.07
CA MET A 1 -12.25 23.41 18.02
C MET A 1 -11.65 22.05 17.73
N ALA A 2 -12.46 20.99 17.67
CA ALA A 2 -11.99 19.68 17.22
C ALA A 2 -11.47 19.83 15.77
N LYS A 3 -10.38 19.15 15.44
CA LYS A 3 -9.87 19.19 14.06
C LYS A 3 -10.73 18.27 13.19
N TRP A 4 -10.88 18.59 11.91
CA TRP A 4 -11.74 17.83 10.98
C TRP A 4 -11.38 16.34 10.93
N TYR A 5 -10.10 16.00 11.12
CA TYR A 5 -9.63 14.62 11.10
C TYR A 5 -9.92 13.86 12.41
N ASP A 6 -10.24 14.54 13.51
CA ASP A 6 -10.72 13.88 14.74
C ASP A 6 -12.18 13.44 14.54
N GLU A 7 -13.01 14.30 13.97
CA GLU A 7 -14.39 13.98 13.57
C GLU A 7 -14.42 12.87 12.50
N SER A 8 -13.58 12.96 11.47
CA SER A 8 -13.45 11.90 10.47
C SER A 8 -13.05 10.56 11.09
N TRP A 9 -12.16 10.57 12.08
CA TRP A 9 -11.77 9.35 12.78
C TRP A 9 -12.93 8.73 13.58
N GLU A 10 -13.72 9.54 14.28
CA GLU A 10 -14.91 9.06 15.00
C GLU A 10 -15.92 8.38 14.05
N GLN A 11 -16.18 9.00 12.89
CA GLN A 11 -17.06 8.41 11.87
C GLN A 11 -16.50 7.11 11.29
N VAL A 12 -15.17 7.02 11.10
CA VAL A 12 -14.50 5.78 10.70
C VAL A 12 -14.71 4.69 11.74
N VAL A 13 -14.50 5.00 13.02
CA VAL A 13 -14.67 4.03 14.12
C VAL A 13 -16.10 3.51 14.15
N GLU A 14 -17.10 4.40 14.16
CA GLU A 14 -18.51 4.01 14.17
C GLU A 14 -18.88 3.14 12.97
N LYS A 15 -18.45 3.57 11.77
CA LYS A 15 -18.78 2.86 10.54
C LYS A 15 -18.11 1.49 10.47
N VAL A 16 -16.82 1.38 10.78
CA VAL A 16 -16.11 0.10 10.76
C VAL A 16 -16.66 -0.85 11.82
N ASP A 17 -16.99 -0.35 13.02
CA ASP A 17 -17.63 -1.14 14.06
C ASP A 17 -18.92 -1.80 13.53
N ARG A 18 -19.79 -1.01 12.88
CA ARG A 18 -21.04 -1.49 12.28
C ARG A 18 -20.84 -2.52 11.16
N ILE A 19 -19.95 -2.23 10.20
CA ILE A 19 -19.76 -3.15 9.05
C ILE A 19 -18.99 -4.42 9.45
N SER A 20 -18.22 -4.37 10.54
CA SER A 20 -17.44 -5.52 11.03
C SER A 20 -18.32 -6.72 11.38
N ASP A 21 -19.54 -6.50 11.86
CA ASP A 21 -20.48 -7.57 12.19
C ASP A 21 -20.94 -8.36 10.94
N ARG A 22 -20.93 -7.72 9.77
CA ARG A 22 -21.22 -8.37 8.48
C ARG A 22 -19.97 -8.98 7.85
N ILE A 23 -18.89 -8.21 7.76
CA ILE A 23 -17.66 -8.60 7.07
C ILE A 23 -16.92 -9.69 7.85
N LYS A 24 -16.87 -9.57 9.18
CA LYS A 24 -16.20 -10.49 10.11
C LYS A 24 -14.77 -10.80 9.67
N ASP A 25 -14.49 -12.08 9.45
CA ASP A 25 -13.20 -12.67 9.13
C ASP A 25 -13.08 -13.01 7.61
N THR A 26 -13.68 -12.18 6.76
CA THR A 26 -13.59 -12.29 5.29
C THR A 26 -12.52 -11.36 4.71
N PHE A 27 -12.29 -11.44 3.39
CA PHE A 27 -11.24 -10.68 2.70
C PHE A 27 -11.85 -9.76 1.64
N PRO A 28 -12.35 -8.58 2.03
CA PRO A 28 -12.92 -7.62 1.09
C PRO A 28 -11.86 -7.10 0.12
N HIS A 29 -12.28 -6.76 -1.10
CA HIS A 29 -11.45 -6.17 -2.13
C HIS A 29 -12.07 -4.90 -2.69
N VAL A 30 -13.33 -4.98 -3.14
CA VAL A 30 -14.10 -3.87 -3.72
C VAL A 30 -15.51 -3.87 -3.16
N SER A 31 -16.13 -2.69 -3.09
CA SER A 31 -17.56 -2.58 -2.78
C SER A 31 -18.39 -2.56 -4.06
N ILE A 32 -19.39 -3.44 -4.13
CA ILE A 32 -20.33 -3.56 -5.25
C ILE A 32 -21.73 -3.40 -4.67
N ASP A 33 -22.52 -2.49 -5.25
CA ASP A 33 -23.87 -2.16 -4.78
C ASP A 33 -23.91 -1.87 -3.27
N GLY A 34 -22.93 -1.09 -2.79
CA GLY A 34 -22.81 -0.65 -1.41
C GLY A 34 -22.20 -1.67 -0.44
N LYS A 35 -21.83 -2.87 -0.90
CA LYS A 35 -21.30 -3.93 -0.04
C LYS A 35 -19.98 -4.47 -0.52
N TYR A 36 -19.04 -4.64 0.41
CA TYR A 36 -17.78 -5.31 0.14
C TYR A 36 -17.99 -6.77 -0.28
N ASP A 37 -17.28 -7.17 -1.33
CA ASP A 37 -17.13 -8.56 -1.74
C ASP A 37 -16.32 -9.39 -0.72
N SER A 38 -16.12 -10.67 -1.02
CA SER A 38 -15.31 -11.57 -0.19
C SER A 38 -14.44 -12.43 -1.10
N GLN A 39 -13.15 -12.14 -1.11
CA GLN A 39 -12.14 -12.85 -1.87
C GLN A 39 -11.57 -14.03 -1.08
N ARG A 40 -10.81 -14.89 -1.77
CA ARG A 40 -10.01 -15.94 -1.12
C ARG A 40 -8.90 -15.33 -0.25
N SER A 41 -8.46 -16.07 0.77
CA SER A 41 -7.34 -15.70 1.66
C SER A 41 -6.03 -15.42 0.90
N GLY A 42 -5.76 -16.17 -0.17
CA GLY A 42 -4.59 -15.96 -1.03
C GLY A 42 -4.70 -14.79 -2.02
N TRP A 43 -5.67 -13.88 -1.84
CA TRP A 43 -5.76 -12.66 -2.65
C TRP A 43 -4.88 -11.57 -2.04
N TRP A 44 -4.18 -10.81 -2.89
CA TRP A 44 -3.17 -9.83 -2.44
C TRP A 44 -3.69 -8.74 -1.49
N THR A 45 -5.01 -8.46 -1.50
CA THR A 45 -5.61 -7.48 -0.58
C THR A 45 -6.04 -8.04 0.78
N ALA A 46 -5.77 -9.32 1.06
CA ALA A 46 -6.26 -9.99 2.27
C ALA A 46 -5.75 -9.39 3.59
N GLY A 47 -4.65 -8.61 3.57
CA GLY A 47 -4.14 -7.94 4.76
C GLY A 47 -4.80 -6.61 5.10
N PHE A 48 -5.48 -5.94 4.16
CA PHE A 48 -5.96 -4.57 4.39
C PHE A 48 -7.14 -4.50 5.37
N TRP A 49 -8.07 -5.45 5.32
CA TRP A 49 -9.17 -5.53 6.29
C TRP A 49 -8.70 -5.81 7.72
N PRO A 50 -7.93 -6.88 8.01
CA PRO A 50 -7.38 -7.07 9.35
C PRO A 50 -6.47 -5.90 9.77
N GLY A 51 -5.77 -5.26 8.82
CA GLY A 51 -5.03 -4.02 9.09
C GLY A 51 -5.92 -2.86 9.55
N LEU A 52 -7.07 -2.66 8.90
CA LEU A 52 -8.05 -1.65 9.29
C LEU A 52 -8.64 -1.96 10.68
N LEU A 53 -8.97 -3.23 10.95
CA LEU A 53 -9.42 -3.68 12.27
C LEU A 53 -8.36 -3.41 13.35
N TRP A 54 -7.09 -3.71 13.09
CA TRP A 54 -6.00 -3.44 14.02
C TRP A 54 -5.76 -1.96 14.28
N LEU A 55 -5.89 -1.11 13.24
CA LEU A 55 -5.77 0.35 13.39
C LEU A 55 -6.83 0.89 14.36
N ILE A 56 -8.07 0.37 14.29
CA ILE A 56 -9.18 0.83 15.12
C ILE A 56 -9.09 0.22 16.52
N TYR A 57 -8.84 -1.09 16.64
CA TYR A 57 -8.63 -1.76 17.94
C TYR A 57 -7.53 -1.08 18.77
N LYS A 58 -6.49 -0.55 18.11
CA LYS A 58 -5.42 0.16 18.79
C LYS A 58 -5.95 1.34 19.62
N ASP A 59 -6.95 2.05 19.12
CA ASP A 59 -7.57 3.22 19.78
C ASP A 59 -8.74 2.80 20.69
N THR A 60 -9.64 1.94 20.19
CA THR A 60 -10.91 1.62 20.88
C THR A 60 -10.79 0.50 21.91
N LYS A 61 -9.84 -0.42 21.74
CA LYS A 61 -9.74 -1.69 22.49
C LYS A 61 -10.99 -2.57 22.40
N GLU A 62 -11.74 -2.44 21.30
CA GLU A 62 -12.93 -3.25 21.06
C GLU A 62 -12.55 -4.71 20.70
N ASP A 63 -12.86 -5.65 21.59
CA ASP A 63 -12.41 -7.03 21.49
C ASP A 63 -12.96 -7.77 20.24
N LYS A 64 -14.17 -7.45 19.77
CA LYS A 64 -14.72 -8.11 18.56
C LYS A 64 -13.86 -7.86 17.32
N LEU A 65 -13.27 -6.65 17.20
CA LEU A 65 -12.42 -6.30 16.06
C LEU A 65 -11.11 -7.10 16.10
N LYS A 66 -10.56 -7.29 17.30
CA LYS A 66 -9.41 -8.16 17.53
C LYS A 66 -9.72 -9.61 17.18
N GLU A 67 -10.87 -10.14 17.60
CA GLU A 67 -11.28 -11.51 17.29
C GLU A 67 -11.37 -11.75 15.78
N TYR A 68 -11.99 -10.83 15.04
CA TYR A 68 -12.05 -10.91 13.57
C TYR A 68 -10.69 -10.80 12.90
N ALA A 69 -9.82 -9.89 13.36
CA ALA A 69 -8.47 -9.75 12.82
C ALA A 69 -7.62 -11.01 13.04
N VAL A 70 -7.67 -11.61 14.23
CA VAL A 70 -6.98 -12.86 14.55
C VAL A 70 -7.53 -14.02 13.70
N SER A 71 -8.85 -14.09 13.51
CA SER A 71 -9.46 -15.13 12.68
C SER A 71 -9.07 -15.00 11.20
N CYS A 72 -8.93 -13.78 10.67
CA CYS A 72 -8.34 -13.57 9.34
C CYS A 72 -6.92 -14.15 9.24
N GLU A 73 -6.07 -13.94 10.26
CA GLU A 73 -4.70 -14.48 10.28
C GLU A 73 -4.68 -16.02 10.26
N GLU A 74 -5.59 -16.67 10.97
CA GLU A 74 -5.71 -18.12 10.97
C GLU A 74 -6.10 -18.66 9.58
N LYS A 75 -6.97 -17.95 8.85
CA LYS A 75 -7.31 -18.32 7.47
C LYS A 75 -6.14 -18.12 6.50
N LEU A 76 -5.29 -17.12 6.74
CA LEU A 76 -4.07 -16.89 5.96
C LEU A 76 -3.03 -18.01 6.13
N ASP A 77 -3.10 -18.81 7.19
CA ASP A 77 -2.16 -19.93 7.41
C ASP A 77 -2.21 -20.97 6.29
N TYR A 78 -3.37 -21.14 5.63
CA TYR A 78 -3.49 -22.06 4.50
C TYR A 78 -2.51 -21.68 3.38
N ASP A 79 -2.58 -20.43 2.91
CA ASP A 79 -1.74 -19.95 1.81
C ASP A 79 -0.26 -19.84 2.24
N LEU A 80 -0.01 -19.41 3.48
CA LEU A 80 1.34 -19.30 4.04
C LEU A 80 2.09 -20.64 4.02
N ASN A 81 1.39 -21.73 4.33
CA ASN A 81 1.93 -23.08 4.38
C ASN A 81 1.89 -23.81 3.02
N ASN A 82 0.99 -23.42 2.10
CA ASN A 82 0.88 -24.05 0.79
C ASN A 82 2.00 -23.65 -0.19
N PHE A 83 2.68 -22.51 0.04
CA PHE A 83 3.78 -21.97 -0.77
C PHE A 83 3.43 -21.54 -2.22
N LEU A 84 2.62 -22.31 -2.94
CA LEU A 84 2.37 -22.16 -4.38
C LEU A 84 1.62 -20.88 -4.76
N ASP A 85 0.76 -20.39 -3.86
CA ASP A 85 -0.07 -19.20 -4.08
C ASP A 85 0.61 -17.91 -3.59
N ILE A 86 1.83 -17.98 -3.04
CA ILE A 86 2.53 -16.84 -2.48
C ILE A 86 3.29 -16.07 -3.57
N HIS A 87 3.01 -14.76 -3.68
CA HIS A 87 3.68 -13.79 -4.55
C HIS A 87 4.35 -12.69 -3.70
N HIS A 88 4.87 -11.62 -4.33
CA HIS A 88 5.58 -10.57 -3.59
C HIS A 88 4.71 -9.72 -2.66
N ASP A 89 3.37 -9.82 -2.75
CA ASP A 89 2.43 -9.03 -1.91
C ASP A 89 2.29 -9.56 -0.48
N VAL A 90 3.15 -10.49 -0.07
CA VAL A 90 3.20 -10.99 1.30
C VAL A 90 3.43 -9.88 2.33
N GLY A 91 4.05 -8.76 1.94
CA GLY A 91 4.14 -7.60 2.82
C GLY A 91 2.75 -7.02 3.11
N PHE A 92 1.95 -6.71 2.08
CA PHE A 92 0.57 -6.27 2.27
C PHE A 92 -0.25 -7.24 3.13
N MET A 93 -0.10 -8.53 2.88
CA MET A 93 -0.89 -9.56 3.55
C MET A 93 -0.50 -9.76 5.02
N TRP A 94 0.80 -9.84 5.35
CA TRP A 94 1.27 -10.20 6.69
C TRP A 94 1.80 -9.03 7.54
N ILE A 95 2.23 -7.91 6.95
CA ILE A 95 2.56 -6.71 7.73
C ILE A 95 1.30 -6.20 8.43
N LEU A 96 0.20 -6.13 7.67
CA LEU A 96 -1.06 -5.53 8.12
C LEU A 96 -1.89 -6.46 9.00
N SER A 97 -1.61 -7.76 8.97
CA SER A 97 -2.28 -8.75 9.82
C SER A 97 -1.37 -9.18 10.99
N SER A 98 -0.59 -10.25 10.83
CA SER A 98 0.16 -10.85 11.93
C SER A 98 1.31 -9.99 12.46
N VAL A 99 2.01 -9.21 11.65
CA VAL A 99 3.05 -8.31 12.18
C VAL A 99 2.40 -7.16 12.96
N ALA A 100 1.26 -6.63 12.51
CA ALA A 100 0.48 -5.66 13.27
C ALA A 100 0.04 -6.23 14.62
N HIS A 101 -0.50 -7.45 14.64
CA HIS A 101 -0.85 -8.17 15.86
C HIS A 101 0.34 -8.33 16.80
N TYR A 102 1.50 -8.77 16.29
CA TYR A 102 2.72 -8.87 17.09
C TYR A 102 3.16 -7.51 17.65
N LYS A 103 3.20 -6.46 16.82
CA LYS A 103 3.58 -5.09 17.24
C LYS A 103 2.64 -4.54 18.33
N LEU A 104 1.37 -4.95 18.33
CA LEU A 104 0.37 -4.50 19.31
C LEU A 104 0.36 -5.32 20.60
N LEU A 105 0.44 -6.64 20.51
CA LEU A 105 0.16 -7.56 21.61
C LEU A 105 1.31 -8.51 21.96
N ASN A 106 2.44 -8.45 21.24
CA ASN A 106 3.59 -9.35 21.39
C ASN A 106 3.23 -10.84 21.23
N ASP A 107 2.29 -11.16 20.33
CA ASP A 107 1.91 -12.54 20.05
C ASP A 107 2.99 -13.28 19.23
N GLU A 108 3.54 -14.35 19.80
CA GLU A 108 4.65 -15.10 19.20
C GLU A 108 4.22 -15.98 17.99
N THR A 109 2.94 -16.35 17.90
CA THR A 109 2.42 -17.04 16.71
C THR A 109 2.36 -16.07 15.53
N ALA A 110 1.87 -14.86 15.78
CA ALA A 110 1.81 -13.79 14.80
C ALA A 110 3.22 -13.37 14.34
N LYS A 111 4.18 -13.27 15.28
CA LYS A 111 5.61 -13.08 14.95
C LYS A 111 6.12 -14.16 14.00
N ARG A 112 5.83 -15.44 14.30
CA ARG A 112 6.26 -16.57 13.46
C ARG A 112 5.67 -16.48 12.06
N ARG A 113 4.38 -16.17 11.92
CA ARG A 113 3.72 -15.96 10.61
C ARG A 113 4.45 -14.88 9.80
N GLY A 114 4.72 -13.74 10.41
CA GLY A 114 5.47 -12.65 9.78
C GLY A 114 6.87 -13.06 9.30
N LEU A 115 7.62 -13.83 10.11
CA LEU A 115 8.97 -14.29 9.74
C LEU A 115 8.95 -15.33 8.61
N ILE A 116 7.94 -16.20 8.56
CA ILE A 116 7.74 -17.13 7.44
C ILE A 116 7.44 -16.33 6.16
N ALA A 117 6.52 -15.36 6.24
CA ALA A 117 6.19 -14.48 5.10
C ALA A 117 7.41 -13.69 4.61
N ALA A 118 8.24 -13.16 5.53
CA ALA A 118 9.48 -12.48 5.18
C ALA A 118 10.48 -13.41 4.47
N SER A 119 10.54 -14.68 4.88
CA SER A 119 11.37 -15.69 4.25
C SER A 119 10.89 -16.02 2.84
N HIS A 120 9.56 -16.11 2.63
CA HIS A 120 8.99 -16.25 1.28
C HIS A 120 9.34 -15.06 0.40
N LEU A 121 9.18 -13.83 0.89
CA LEU A 121 9.53 -12.62 0.13
C LEU A 121 11.01 -12.60 -0.26
N ALA A 122 11.90 -12.91 0.70
CA ALA A 122 13.34 -12.98 0.47
C ALA A 122 13.70 -14.07 -0.55
N GLY A 123 13.00 -15.21 -0.54
CA GLY A 123 13.19 -16.30 -1.50
C GLY A 123 12.86 -15.94 -2.94
N ARG A 124 12.13 -14.83 -3.18
CA ARG A 124 11.81 -14.31 -4.52
C ARG A 124 12.88 -13.37 -5.07
N PHE A 125 13.94 -13.10 -4.32
CA PHE A 125 15.01 -12.19 -4.75
C PHE A 125 15.89 -12.81 -5.83
N ASN A 126 15.95 -12.15 -6.98
CA ASN A 126 16.86 -12.46 -8.07
C ASN A 126 18.19 -11.72 -7.84
N ILE A 127 19.24 -12.47 -7.50
CA ILE A 127 20.58 -11.91 -7.23
C ILE A 127 21.30 -11.36 -8.47
N LYS A 128 20.91 -11.77 -9.69
CA LYS A 128 21.55 -11.29 -10.92
C LYS A 128 21.09 -9.89 -11.29
N GLY A 129 19.80 -9.61 -11.13
CA GLY A 129 19.20 -8.30 -11.41
C GLY A 129 18.92 -7.44 -10.17
N ASN A 130 19.17 -7.95 -8.96
CA ASN A 130 18.84 -7.28 -7.70
C ASN A 130 17.38 -6.83 -7.61
N PHE A 131 16.45 -7.71 -7.99
CA PHE A 131 15.02 -7.42 -7.89
C PHE A 131 14.26 -8.57 -7.25
N ILE A 132 13.11 -8.27 -6.63
CA ILE A 132 12.18 -9.27 -6.13
C ILE A 132 11.20 -9.61 -7.25
N ARG A 133 11.11 -10.90 -7.61
CA ARG A 133 10.14 -11.38 -8.61
C ARG A 133 8.71 -11.12 -8.12
N ALA A 134 7.90 -10.47 -8.94
CA ALA A 134 6.54 -10.09 -8.58
C ALA A 134 5.59 -11.30 -8.52
N TRP A 135 5.24 -11.87 -9.67
CA TRP A 135 4.22 -12.91 -9.80
C TRP A 135 4.77 -14.30 -10.10
N ASN A 136 3.95 -15.31 -9.77
CA ASN A 136 4.14 -16.70 -10.16
C ASN A 136 3.63 -16.92 -11.59
N ASP A 137 4.10 -17.96 -12.27
CA ASP A 137 3.76 -18.19 -13.69
C ASP A 137 2.29 -18.56 -13.93
N ASN A 138 1.59 -19.01 -12.88
CA ASN A 138 0.14 -19.21 -12.92
C ASN A 138 -0.67 -17.90 -12.97
N VAL A 139 -0.07 -16.77 -12.59
CA VAL A 139 -0.68 -15.43 -12.71
C VAL A 139 -0.30 -14.80 -14.05
N PHE A 140 0.98 -14.85 -14.41
CA PHE A 140 1.47 -14.38 -15.70
C PHE A 140 2.62 -15.27 -16.17
N ASN A 141 2.41 -15.99 -17.26
CA ASN A 141 3.41 -16.92 -17.79
C ASN A 141 4.69 -16.17 -18.22
N HIS A 142 5.86 -16.71 -17.90
CA HIS A 142 7.17 -16.13 -18.19
C HIS A 142 7.43 -14.77 -17.50
N SER A 143 6.97 -14.63 -16.24
CA SER A 143 7.17 -13.42 -15.43
C SER A 143 8.33 -13.54 -14.45
N GLU A 144 9.26 -14.46 -14.64
CA GLU A 144 10.39 -14.71 -13.73
C GLU A 144 11.30 -13.49 -13.60
N GLY A 145 11.35 -12.66 -14.65
CA GLY A 145 12.10 -11.42 -14.72
C GLY A 145 11.30 -10.16 -14.37
N TRP A 146 10.05 -10.26 -13.94
CA TRP A 146 9.19 -9.09 -13.74
C TRP A 146 9.27 -8.60 -12.30
N ALA A 147 9.50 -7.29 -12.14
CA ALA A 147 9.37 -6.57 -10.89
C ALA A 147 8.35 -5.44 -11.05
N ILE A 148 7.60 -5.16 -9.97
CA ILE A 148 6.48 -4.21 -9.97
C ILE A 148 6.67 -3.25 -8.79
N ILE A 149 6.29 -1.99 -8.99
CA ILE A 149 6.55 -0.90 -8.05
C ILE A 149 5.88 -1.06 -6.67
N ASP A 150 4.74 -1.74 -6.60
CA ASP A 150 4.05 -2.07 -5.34
C ASP A 150 4.89 -2.95 -4.41
N CYS A 151 5.93 -3.61 -4.90
CA CYS A 151 6.90 -4.30 -4.05
C CYS A 151 7.58 -3.34 -3.05
N MET A 152 7.63 -2.04 -3.35
CA MET A 152 8.10 -1.01 -2.41
C MET A 152 7.26 -0.91 -1.12
N MET A 153 6.01 -1.36 -1.15
CA MET A 153 5.17 -1.49 0.05
C MET A 153 5.31 -2.86 0.72
N ASN A 154 5.99 -3.81 0.08
CA ASN A 154 6.20 -5.15 0.59
C ASN A 154 7.57 -5.34 1.27
N ILE A 155 8.59 -4.61 0.81
CA ILE A 155 9.93 -4.62 1.41
C ILE A 155 9.99 -4.20 2.90
N PRO A 156 9.06 -3.42 3.49
CA PRO A 156 9.11 -3.15 4.92
C PRO A 156 9.04 -4.42 5.78
N LEU A 157 8.43 -5.50 5.27
CA LEU A 157 8.44 -6.82 5.91
C LEU A 157 9.87 -7.36 6.10
N LEU A 158 10.74 -7.12 5.12
CA LEU A 158 12.14 -7.52 5.18
C LEU A 158 12.93 -6.67 6.17
N TYR A 159 12.67 -5.36 6.23
CA TYR A 159 13.31 -4.50 7.22
C TYR A 159 12.91 -4.90 8.65
N TRP A 160 11.61 -5.11 8.90
CA TRP A 160 11.11 -5.62 10.18
C TRP A 160 11.74 -6.97 10.55
N ALA A 161 11.78 -7.92 9.62
CA ALA A 161 12.40 -9.23 9.88
C ALA A 161 13.90 -9.11 10.22
N SER A 162 14.62 -8.19 9.57
CA SER A 162 16.03 -7.90 9.88
C SER A 162 16.20 -7.36 11.30
N GLU A 163 15.34 -6.42 11.72
CA GLU A 163 15.38 -5.86 13.06
C GLU A 163 15.01 -6.88 14.13
N GLU A 164 14.03 -7.75 13.89
CA GLU A 164 13.60 -8.74 14.86
C GLU A 164 14.57 -9.90 15.04
N THR A 165 15.15 -10.38 13.94
CA THR A 165 16.08 -11.52 13.96
C THR A 165 17.53 -11.08 14.19
N LYS A 166 17.82 -9.78 14.08
CA LYS A 166 19.17 -9.21 14.01
C LYS A 166 20.00 -9.78 12.84
N ASP A 167 19.34 -10.34 11.84
CA ASP A 167 19.96 -10.88 10.63
C ASP A 167 19.95 -9.83 9.51
N PRO A 168 21.12 -9.38 9.02
CA PRO A 168 21.20 -8.32 8.03
C PRO A 168 20.75 -8.74 6.63
N ARG A 169 20.58 -10.05 6.34
CA ARG A 169 20.28 -10.52 4.97
C ARG A 169 18.99 -9.92 4.41
N PHE A 170 17.96 -9.79 5.24
CA PHE A 170 16.67 -9.24 4.82
C PHE A 170 16.81 -7.75 4.47
N LYS A 171 17.54 -6.97 5.29
CA LYS A 171 17.85 -5.56 5.01
C LYS A 171 18.65 -5.41 3.71
N HIS A 172 19.64 -6.25 3.47
CA HIS A 172 20.44 -6.20 2.23
C HIS A 172 19.58 -6.45 0.99
N ILE A 173 18.68 -7.43 1.03
CA ILE A 173 17.74 -7.73 -0.05
C ILE A 173 16.81 -6.53 -0.32
N ALA A 174 16.23 -5.96 0.74
CA ALA A 174 15.34 -4.80 0.64
C ALA A 174 16.05 -3.58 0.02
N MET A 175 17.27 -3.30 0.46
CA MET A 175 18.08 -2.20 -0.09
C MET A 175 18.46 -2.45 -1.56
N ALA A 176 18.89 -3.67 -1.91
CA ALA A 176 19.25 -4.00 -3.28
C ALA A 176 18.05 -3.85 -4.23
N HIS A 177 16.85 -4.28 -3.82
CA HIS A 177 15.64 -4.06 -4.61
C HIS A 177 15.29 -2.58 -4.74
N THR A 178 15.37 -1.82 -3.64
CA THR A 178 15.09 -0.37 -3.64
C THR A 178 16.04 0.38 -4.57
N ASP A 179 17.32 0.01 -4.58
CA ASP A 179 18.33 0.61 -5.47
C ASP A 179 18.01 0.33 -6.95
N THR A 180 17.54 -0.88 -7.27
CA THR A 180 17.05 -1.22 -8.60
C THR A 180 15.80 -0.41 -8.96
N VAL A 181 14.86 -0.21 -8.03
CA VAL A 181 13.67 0.64 -8.25
C VAL A 181 14.07 2.06 -8.59
N ILE A 182 14.97 2.66 -7.81
CA ILE A 182 15.47 4.02 -8.07
C ILE A 182 16.11 4.16 -9.44
N LYS A 183 16.88 3.14 -9.85
CA LYS A 183 17.62 3.15 -11.11
C LYS A 183 16.73 2.92 -12.33
N GLU A 184 15.76 2.00 -12.24
CA GLU A 184 15.07 1.46 -13.41
C GLU A 184 13.58 1.83 -13.49
N PHE A 185 12.95 2.21 -12.37
CA PHE A 185 11.52 2.54 -12.30
C PHE A 185 11.25 4.05 -12.24
N ILE A 186 12.03 4.78 -11.44
CA ILE A 186 11.84 6.22 -11.24
C ILE A 186 12.48 6.99 -12.40
N ARG A 187 11.68 7.69 -13.19
CA ARG A 187 12.15 8.50 -14.33
C ARG A 187 12.68 9.86 -13.87
N GLU A 188 13.38 10.56 -14.77
CA GLU A 188 13.98 11.87 -14.48
C GLU A 188 12.97 12.94 -14.07
N ASP A 189 11.72 12.85 -14.52
CA ASP A 189 10.65 13.78 -14.16
C ASP A 189 9.90 13.38 -12.87
N GLY A 190 10.28 12.28 -12.21
CA GLY A 190 9.61 11.75 -11.03
C GLY A 190 8.43 10.83 -11.31
N SER A 191 8.01 10.68 -12.56
CA SER A 191 7.04 9.65 -12.93
C SER A 191 7.61 8.25 -12.75
N VAL A 192 6.74 7.24 -12.56
CA VAL A 192 7.16 5.89 -12.19
C VAL A 192 6.67 4.87 -13.21
N HIS A 193 7.55 3.97 -13.66
CA HIS A 193 7.13 2.79 -14.41
C HIS A 193 6.36 1.84 -13.47
N HIS A 194 5.26 1.26 -13.96
CA HIS A 194 4.52 0.28 -13.16
C HIS A 194 5.28 -1.05 -13.06
N ILE A 195 5.68 -1.62 -14.20
CA ILE A 195 6.39 -2.90 -14.30
C ILE A 195 7.69 -2.70 -15.08
N VAL A 196 8.80 -3.23 -14.57
CA VAL A 196 10.06 -3.34 -15.31
C VAL A 196 10.41 -4.81 -15.48
N CYS A 197 10.71 -5.18 -16.72
CA CYS A 197 11.06 -6.54 -17.12
C CYS A 197 12.59 -6.67 -17.26
N PHE A 198 13.15 -7.68 -16.61
CA PHE A 198 14.57 -8.01 -16.63
C PHE A 198 14.78 -9.39 -17.25
N ASP A 199 15.96 -9.63 -17.79
CA ASP A 199 16.41 -10.99 -18.07
C ASP A 199 16.77 -11.66 -16.73
N PRO A 200 16.12 -12.79 -16.36
CA PRO A 200 16.28 -13.38 -15.03
C PRO A 200 17.65 -14.03 -14.82
N ASN A 201 18.41 -14.31 -15.87
CA ASN A 201 19.72 -14.97 -15.80
C ASN A 201 20.88 -13.97 -15.73
N THR A 202 20.72 -12.81 -16.36
CA THR A 202 21.75 -11.78 -16.50
C THR A 202 21.47 -10.54 -15.67
N GLY A 203 20.22 -10.31 -15.28
CA GLY A 203 19.78 -9.10 -14.57
C GLY A 203 19.64 -7.87 -15.45
N LYS A 204 19.85 -7.98 -16.76
CA LYS A 204 19.76 -6.84 -17.69
C LYS A 204 18.30 -6.41 -17.85
N ARG A 205 18.03 -5.10 -17.72
CA ARG A 205 16.72 -4.54 -18.08
C ARG A 205 16.44 -4.78 -19.56
N LEU A 206 15.24 -5.29 -19.84
CA LEU A 206 14.73 -5.54 -21.18
C LEU A 206 13.85 -4.37 -21.63
N ASN A 207 12.79 -4.09 -20.89
CA ASN A 207 11.80 -3.06 -21.20
C ASN A 207 10.94 -2.73 -19.97
N ALA A 208 10.03 -1.77 -20.12
CA ALA A 208 8.91 -1.56 -19.20
C ALA A 208 7.62 -2.15 -19.79
N SER A 209 6.67 -2.48 -18.92
CA SER A 209 5.31 -2.88 -19.30
C SER A 209 4.28 -1.96 -18.63
N GLY A 210 3.22 -1.63 -19.35
CA GLY A 210 2.16 -0.75 -18.83
C GLY A 210 1.41 -1.39 -17.66
N GLY A 211 1.18 -2.71 -17.71
CA GLY A 211 0.38 -3.42 -16.71
C GLY A 211 -1.01 -2.79 -16.55
N GLN A 212 -1.23 -2.08 -15.43
CA GLN A 212 -2.44 -1.32 -15.12
C GLN A 212 -2.41 0.14 -15.57
N GLY A 213 -1.25 0.69 -15.95
CA GLY A 213 -1.12 2.03 -16.54
C GLY A 213 -1.54 2.08 -18.01
N TYR A 214 -1.79 3.28 -18.51
CA TYR A 214 -2.21 3.53 -19.90
C TYR A 214 -1.21 2.99 -20.94
N SER A 215 0.09 3.09 -20.67
CA SER A 215 1.14 2.54 -21.52
C SER A 215 2.42 2.26 -20.71
N PRO A 216 3.42 1.56 -21.26
CA PRO A 216 4.72 1.40 -20.59
C PRO A 216 5.39 2.72 -20.17
N GLU A 217 5.09 3.80 -20.89
CA GLU A 217 5.64 5.14 -20.68
C GLU A 217 4.65 6.11 -20.02
N SER A 218 3.49 5.64 -19.58
CA SER A 218 2.54 6.45 -18.82
C SER A 218 2.90 6.52 -17.33
N ALA A 219 2.06 7.17 -16.54
CA ALA A 219 2.28 7.44 -15.13
C ALA A 219 1.03 7.09 -14.33
N TRP A 220 0.88 5.78 -14.06
CA TRP A 220 -0.21 5.25 -13.27
C TRP A 220 -0.20 5.81 -11.84
N ALA A 221 -1.30 6.44 -11.42
CA ALA A 221 -1.33 7.26 -10.22
C ALA A 221 -0.99 6.46 -8.95
N ARG A 222 -1.52 5.23 -8.84
CA ARG A 222 -1.23 4.35 -7.70
C ARG A 222 0.20 3.84 -7.68
N GLY A 223 0.82 3.65 -8.84
CA GLY A 223 2.24 3.30 -8.93
C GLY A 223 3.14 4.41 -8.37
N SER A 224 2.82 5.67 -8.67
CA SER A 224 3.48 6.82 -8.04
C SER A 224 3.26 6.85 -6.53
N ALA A 225 2.04 6.56 -6.05
CA ALA A 225 1.75 6.52 -4.63
C ALA A 225 2.57 5.44 -3.87
N TRP A 226 2.69 4.22 -4.42
CA TRP A 226 3.54 3.16 -3.86
C TRP A 226 5.01 3.55 -3.81
N ALA A 227 5.53 4.23 -4.84
CA ALA A 227 6.89 4.73 -4.83
C ALA A 227 7.12 5.77 -3.73
N ILE A 228 6.23 6.78 -3.63
CA ILE A 228 6.29 7.84 -2.62
C ILE A 228 6.35 7.21 -1.22
N TYR A 229 5.42 6.31 -0.94
CA TYR A 229 5.29 5.77 0.40
C TYR A 229 6.41 4.77 0.72
N GLY A 230 6.65 3.80 -0.16
CA GLY A 230 7.66 2.77 0.09
C GLY A 230 9.09 3.34 0.17
N LEU A 231 9.43 4.36 -0.62
CA LEU A 231 10.73 5.05 -0.49
C LEU A 231 10.84 5.83 0.83
N SER A 232 9.74 6.43 1.29
CA SER A 232 9.69 7.13 2.59
C SER A 232 9.91 6.15 3.75
N ILE A 233 9.26 4.98 3.73
CA ILE A 233 9.48 3.90 4.72
C ILE A 233 10.92 3.38 4.63
N GLY A 234 11.43 3.14 3.41
CA GLY A 234 12.80 2.70 3.20
C GLY A 234 13.83 3.67 3.78
N TYR A 235 13.63 4.98 3.63
CA TYR A 235 14.46 5.98 4.32
C TYR A 235 14.32 5.86 5.84
N GLY A 236 13.10 5.65 6.34
CA GLY A 236 12.85 5.44 7.77
C GLY A 236 13.75 4.37 8.40
N TYR A 237 13.88 3.22 7.74
CA TYR A 237 14.69 2.08 8.18
C TYR A 237 16.20 2.24 7.95
N THR A 238 16.60 2.93 6.89
CA THR A 238 18.00 2.90 6.42
C THR A 238 18.75 4.21 6.60
N LYS A 239 18.03 5.33 6.67
CA LYS A 239 18.56 6.70 6.60
C LYS A 239 19.36 7.01 5.32
N GLU A 240 19.15 6.22 4.27
CA GLU A 240 19.81 6.42 2.97
C GLU A 240 19.20 7.60 2.22
N LYS A 241 19.93 8.73 2.18
CA LYS A 241 19.44 10.01 1.62
C LYS A 241 18.85 9.88 0.21
N ARG A 242 19.43 9.03 -0.63
CA ARG A 242 18.94 8.75 -2.00
C ARG A 242 17.48 8.26 -2.04
N TYR A 243 17.00 7.59 -0.99
CA TYR A 243 15.60 7.14 -0.90
C TYR A 243 14.67 8.32 -0.66
N LEU A 244 15.03 9.20 0.27
CA LEU A 244 14.25 10.41 0.57
C LEU A 244 14.23 11.38 -0.62
N GLU A 245 15.36 11.55 -1.32
CA GLU A 245 15.44 12.38 -2.52
C GLU A 245 14.51 11.87 -3.63
N LYS A 246 14.46 10.55 -3.84
CA LYS A 246 13.57 9.94 -4.84
C LYS A 246 12.11 9.95 -4.41
N ALA A 247 11.82 9.82 -3.12
CA ALA A 247 10.47 10.02 -2.58
C ALA A 247 9.97 11.45 -2.84
N LYS A 248 10.81 12.47 -2.59
CA LYS A 248 10.50 13.87 -2.92
C LYS A 248 10.24 14.06 -4.40
N GLN A 249 11.11 13.54 -5.26
CA GLN A 249 10.97 13.65 -6.71
C GLN A 249 9.64 13.05 -7.22
N ALA A 250 9.26 11.87 -6.73
CA ALA A 250 7.97 11.25 -7.07
C ALA A 250 6.77 12.02 -6.48
N THR A 251 6.93 12.58 -5.29
CA THR A 251 5.91 13.42 -4.63
C THR A 251 5.65 14.69 -5.43
N ASP A 252 6.71 15.38 -5.86
CA ASP A 252 6.60 16.61 -6.64
C ASP A 252 5.90 16.35 -7.98
N PHE A 253 6.21 15.24 -8.66
CA PHE A 253 5.49 14.82 -9.86
C PHE A 253 4.01 14.56 -9.58
N PHE A 254 3.68 13.83 -8.51
CA PHE A 254 2.30 13.51 -8.14
C PHE A 254 1.49 14.79 -7.85
N LEU A 255 2.04 15.69 -7.05
CA LEU A 255 1.39 16.96 -6.70
C LEU A 255 1.21 17.89 -7.91
N ALA A 256 2.18 17.94 -8.82
CA ALA A 256 2.10 18.75 -10.02
C ALA A 256 1.01 18.30 -11.01
N ASN A 257 0.57 17.03 -10.93
CA ASN A 257 -0.46 16.47 -11.80
C ASN A 257 -1.82 16.25 -11.10
N LEU A 258 -1.93 16.65 -9.83
CA LEU A 258 -3.13 16.44 -9.05
C LEU A 258 -4.24 17.46 -9.43
N PRO A 259 -5.50 17.02 -9.63
CA PRO A 259 -6.60 17.94 -9.91
C PRO A 259 -7.01 18.76 -8.68
N ASP A 260 -7.86 19.76 -8.89
CA ASP A 260 -8.33 20.68 -7.84
C ASP A 260 -9.04 19.95 -6.70
N ASP A 261 -9.82 18.91 -7.02
CA ASP A 261 -10.53 18.06 -6.05
C ASP A 261 -9.62 17.02 -5.36
N LYS A 262 -8.31 17.07 -5.60
CA LYS A 262 -7.26 16.27 -4.95
C LYS A 262 -7.40 14.75 -5.10
N ALA A 263 -8.28 14.24 -5.96
CA ALA A 263 -8.34 12.82 -6.31
C ALA A 263 -7.79 12.61 -7.73
N PRO A 264 -6.62 11.97 -7.89
CA PRO A 264 -6.02 11.82 -9.21
C PRO A 264 -6.91 10.97 -10.11
N CYS A 265 -6.85 11.23 -11.42
CA CYS A 265 -7.26 10.22 -12.38
C CYS A 265 -6.37 8.97 -12.25
N TRP A 266 -6.84 7.82 -12.71
CA TRP A 266 -6.11 6.56 -12.61
C TRP A 266 -4.70 6.61 -13.26
N ASP A 267 -4.47 7.44 -14.29
CA ASP A 267 -3.15 7.65 -14.92
C ASP A 267 -2.94 9.10 -15.38
N PHE A 268 -1.87 9.73 -14.91
CA PHE A 268 -1.55 11.15 -15.16
C PHE A 268 -1.17 11.46 -16.61
N ARG A 269 -0.82 10.45 -17.41
CA ARG A 269 -0.42 10.57 -18.81
C ARG A 269 -1.41 9.95 -19.80
N ALA A 270 -2.54 9.42 -19.33
CA ALA A 270 -3.63 9.01 -20.23
C ALA A 270 -4.17 10.20 -21.04
N PRO A 271 -4.77 10.00 -22.23
CA PRO A 271 -5.48 11.06 -22.94
C PRO A 271 -6.60 11.64 -22.08
N LYS A 272 -6.89 12.94 -22.22
CA LYS A 272 -7.82 13.65 -21.32
C LYS A 272 -9.22 13.00 -21.30
N GLU A 273 -9.65 12.49 -22.44
CA GLU A 273 -10.90 11.78 -22.67
C GLU A 273 -10.96 10.39 -22.01
N GLN A 274 -9.82 9.84 -21.57
CA GLN A 274 -9.71 8.56 -20.85
C GLN A 274 -9.37 8.74 -19.36
N ARG A 275 -9.55 9.95 -18.81
CA ARG A 275 -9.30 10.28 -17.40
C ARG A 275 -10.58 10.39 -16.57
N ASP A 276 -11.65 9.73 -16.99
CA ASP A 276 -12.92 9.64 -16.28
C ASP A 276 -12.88 8.67 -15.07
N GLY A 277 -11.91 7.76 -15.05
CA GLY A 277 -11.58 6.96 -13.86
C GLY A 277 -10.76 7.75 -12.84
N LYS A 278 -11.27 7.92 -11.63
CA LYS A 278 -10.57 8.44 -10.45
C LYS A 278 -9.94 7.31 -9.65
N ASP A 279 -8.91 7.64 -8.87
CA ASP A 279 -8.30 6.71 -7.96
C ASP A 279 -7.98 7.35 -6.60
N THR A 280 -8.99 7.38 -5.75
CA THR A 280 -8.87 7.88 -4.36
C THR A 280 -7.92 7.05 -3.50
N SER A 281 -7.67 5.78 -3.83
CA SER A 281 -6.66 4.99 -3.13
C SER A 281 -5.24 5.49 -3.38
N ALA A 282 -4.95 5.97 -4.59
CA ALA A 282 -3.67 6.58 -4.90
C ALA A 282 -3.48 7.89 -4.11
N ALA A 283 -4.53 8.71 -3.99
CA ALA A 283 -4.53 9.91 -3.15
C ALA A 283 -4.26 9.57 -1.67
N ALA A 284 -5.01 8.62 -1.10
CA ALA A 284 -4.87 8.21 0.29
C ALA A 284 -3.46 7.66 0.60
N CYS A 285 -2.94 6.78 -0.26
CA CYS A 285 -1.59 6.26 -0.12
C CYS A 285 -0.53 7.36 -0.23
N ALA A 286 -0.62 8.21 -1.26
CA ALA A 286 0.37 9.27 -1.46
C ALA A 286 0.39 10.24 -0.27
N ALA A 287 -0.78 10.61 0.27
CA ALA A 287 -0.88 11.43 1.47
C ALA A 287 -0.25 10.74 2.68
N SER A 288 -0.52 9.45 2.90
CA SER A 288 0.14 8.67 3.97
C SER A 288 1.66 8.66 3.81
N GLY A 289 2.15 8.49 2.57
CA GLY A 289 3.57 8.54 2.24
C GLY A 289 4.21 9.91 2.49
N MET A 290 3.54 10.99 2.12
CA MET A 290 3.99 12.36 2.40
C MET A 290 4.10 12.61 3.91
N LEU A 291 3.11 12.16 4.70
CA LEU A 291 3.16 12.27 6.17
C LEU A 291 4.31 11.44 6.76
N GLU A 292 4.60 10.26 6.21
CA GLU A 292 5.77 9.47 6.60
C GLU A 292 7.07 10.22 6.31
N MET A 293 7.18 10.75 5.09
CA MET A 293 8.33 11.51 4.62
C MET A 293 8.60 12.75 5.51
N CYS A 294 7.53 13.44 5.95
CA CYS A 294 7.60 14.63 6.79
C CYS A 294 8.21 14.40 8.18
N LYS A 295 8.26 13.16 8.67
CA LYS A 295 8.94 12.81 9.94
C LYS A 295 10.44 13.09 9.89
N TYR A 296 11.02 13.19 8.70
CA TYR A 296 12.46 13.30 8.48
C TYR A 296 12.87 14.63 7.85
N MET A 297 11.97 15.61 7.83
CA MET A 297 12.20 16.93 7.25
C MET A 297 11.99 18.03 8.28
N GLU A 298 12.48 19.23 7.94
CA GLU A 298 12.33 20.45 8.73
C GLU A 298 12.03 21.64 7.80
N GLY A 299 11.59 22.75 8.39
CA GLY A 299 11.35 24.01 7.69
C GLY A 299 10.25 23.94 6.62
N SER A 300 10.37 24.81 5.62
CA SER A 300 9.35 25.03 4.59
C SER A 300 9.04 23.79 3.74
N GLN A 301 9.99 22.88 3.53
CA GLN A 301 9.75 21.63 2.81
C GLN A 301 8.79 20.72 3.57
N LYS A 302 8.98 20.59 4.89
CA LYS A 302 8.06 19.82 5.74
C LYS A 302 6.66 20.42 5.71
N GLU A 303 6.55 21.74 5.88
CA GLU A 303 5.27 22.45 5.86
C GLU A 303 4.54 22.27 4.52
N TYR A 304 5.27 22.36 3.40
CA TYR A 304 4.72 22.16 2.06
C TYR A 304 4.11 20.77 1.87
N TYR A 305 4.87 19.69 2.14
CA TYR A 305 4.36 18.33 1.95
C TYR A 305 3.27 17.96 2.96
N TYR A 306 3.41 18.40 4.21
CA TYR A 306 2.39 18.16 5.24
C TYR A 306 1.07 18.81 4.87
N LYS A 307 1.09 20.09 4.44
CA LYS A 307 -0.11 20.82 4.03
C LYS A 307 -0.80 20.15 2.84
N ASN A 308 -0.03 19.73 1.83
CA ASN A 308 -0.61 19.02 0.68
C ASN A 308 -1.22 17.67 1.09
N ALA A 309 -0.56 16.92 1.98
CA ALA A 309 -1.12 15.67 2.50
C ALA A 309 -2.43 15.90 3.26
N GLU A 310 -2.48 16.93 4.12
CA GLU A 310 -3.70 17.31 4.84
C GLU A 310 -4.83 17.73 3.88
N GLU A 311 -4.54 18.56 2.86
CA GLU A 311 -5.51 18.97 1.85
C GLU A 311 -6.06 17.79 1.04
N ILE A 312 -5.21 16.83 0.68
CA ILE A 312 -5.65 15.58 0.01
C ILE A 312 -6.63 14.82 0.90
N LEU A 313 -6.24 14.55 2.16
CA LEU A 313 -7.07 13.76 3.07
C LEU A 313 -8.38 14.48 3.41
N LYS A 314 -8.34 15.80 3.57
CA LYS A 314 -9.53 16.62 3.78
C LYS A 314 -10.48 16.54 2.58
N SER A 315 -9.96 16.61 1.35
CA SER A 315 -10.78 16.43 0.16
C SER A 315 -11.39 15.02 0.07
N LEU A 316 -10.62 13.99 0.41
CA LEU A 316 -11.15 12.62 0.48
C LEU A 316 -12.30 12.51 1.48
N TYR A 317 -12.14 13.10 2.66
CA TYR A 317 -13.19 13.15 3.69
C TYR A 317 -14.45 13.89 3.21
N GLU A 318 -14.29 15.10 2.66
CA GLU A 318 -15.42 15.99 2.31
C GLU A 318 -16.12 15.60 1.01
N ASN A 319 -15.38 15.14 -0.01
CA ASN A 319 -15.90 14.94 -1.37
C ASN A 319 -16.08 13.47 -1.77
N TYR A 320 -15.39 12.56 -1.09
CA TYR A 320 -15.37 11.13 -1.46
C TYR A 320 -15.77 10.21 -0.31
N GLY A 321 -15.91 10.71 0.91
CA GLY A 321 -16.39 9.95 2.05
C GLY A 321 -17.82 9.45 1.82
N ALA A 322 -18.11 8.23 2.29
CA ALA A 322 -19.43 7.61 2.19
C ALA A 322 -20.12 7.54 3.56
N TRP A 323 -20.15 8.63 4.32
CA TRP A 323 -20.53 8.63 5.73
C TRP A 323 -22.02 8.31 5.99
N ASP A 324 -22.90 8.93 5.20
CA ASP A 324 -24.37 8.83 5.34
C ASP A 324 -25.03 7.97 4.24
N GLU A 325 -24.26 7.10 3.59
CA GLU A 325 -24.69 6.29 2.45
C GLU A 325 -24.86 4.81 2.84
N ASP A 326 -25.73 4.08 2.11
CA ASP A 326 -25.77 2.61 2.14
C ASP A 326 -24.57 2.06 1.35
N GLU A 327 -23.39 2.31 1.90
CA GLU A 327 -22.09 1.96 1.37
C GLU A 327 -21.20 1.56 2.53
N GLU A 328 -20.50 0.43 2.42
CA GLU A 328 -19.62 -0.07 3.47
C GLU A 328 -18.22 0.53 3.41
N ALA A 329 -17.74 0.89 2.22
CA ALA A 329 -16.45 1.54 2.07
C ALA A 329 -16.41 2.93 2.71
N LEU A 330 -15.24 3.35 3.15
CA LEU A 330 -15.06 4.66 3.78
C LEU A 330 -14.95 5.76 2.71
N ILE A 331 -14.16 5.52 1.67
CA ILE A 331 -13.96 6.45 0.55
C ILE A 331 -14.34 5.82 -0.80
N LYS A 332 -15.00 6.61 -1.66
CA LYS A 332 -15.50 6.20 -2.98
C LYS A 332 -14.49 6.47 -4.10
N MET A 333 -14.83 6.04 -5.32
CA MET A 333 -14.14 6.44 -6.56
C MET A 333 -12.67 5.96 -6.66
N GLY A 334 -12.43 4.69 -6.31
CA GLY A 334 -11.19 3.99 -6.59
C GLY A 334 -11.19 3.34 -7.97
N THR A 335 -10.03 3.00 -8.53
CA THR A 335 -9.97 2.26 -9.81
C THR A 335 -8.99 1.10 -9.75
N VAL A 336 -9.48 -0.14 -9.83
CA VAL A 336 -8.61 -1.33 -9.78
C VAL A 336 -7.82 -1.47 -11.08
N ASN A 337 -8.48 -1.54 -12.23
CA ASN A 337 -7.81 -1.65 -13.52
C ASN A 337 -8.65 -1.02 -14.64
N TYR A 338 -8.29 0.20 -15.02
CA TYR A 338 -8.99 0.95 -16.07
C TYR A 338 -8.83 0.33 -17.46
N THR A 339 -7.63 -0.10 -17.84
CA THR A 339 -7.38 -0.64 -19.19
C THR A 339 -8.15 -1.92 -19.47
N LYS A 340 -8.51 -2.68 -18.42
CA LYS A 340 -9.40 -3.84 -18.48
C LYS A 340 -10.86 -3.54 -18.10
N GLN A 341 -11.21 -2.28 -17.85
CA GLN A 341 -12.54 -1.85 -17.41
C GLN A 341 -13.05 -2.64 -16.18
N LYS A 342 -12.14 -2.96 -15.26
CA LYS A 342 -12.42 -3.74 -14.06
C LYS A 342 -12.43 -2.84 -12.84
N TYR A 343 -13.59 -2.73 -12.20
CA TYR A 343 -13.84 -1.93 -10.99
C TYR A 343 -13.30 -0.49 -11.12
N VAL A 344 -13.81 0.22 -12.13
CA VAL A 344 -13.53 1.65 -12.36
C VAL A 344 -14.48 2.47 -11.50
N ASN A 345 -13.97 3.51 -10.84
CA ASN A 345 -14.74 4.36 -9.92
C ASN A 345 -15.48 3.57 -8.82
N THR A 346 -14.90 2.44 -8.41
CA THR A 346 -15.43 1.52 -7.39
C THR A 346 -14.68 1.71 -6.06
N PRO A 347 -15.36 1.74 -4.91
CA PRO A 347 -14.68 1.78 -3.62
C PRO A 347 -13.80 0.53 -3.38
N ILE A 348 -12.66 0.70 -2.71
CA ILE A 348 -11.59 -0.30 -2.63
C ILE A 348 -10.93 -0.35 -1.24
N ILE A 349 -10.74 -1.56 -0.71
CA ILE A 349 -10.33 -1.77 0.68
C ILE A 349 -8.97 -1.15 1.04
N TYR A 350 -8.03 -1.15 0.11
CA TYR A 350 -6.71 -0.59 0.35
C TYR A 350 -6.76 0.94 0.37
N GLY A 351 -7.68 1.55 -0.38
CA GLY A 351 -7.95 2.98 -0.26
C GLY A 351 -8.43 3.35 1.14
N ASP A 352 -9.39 2.60 1.67
CA ASP A 352 -9.89 2.76 3.04
C ASP A 352 -8.76 2.60 4.07
N TYR A 353 -7.94 1.55 3.95
CA TYR A 353 -6.81 1.34 4.85
C TYR A 353 -5.85 2.54 4.86
N PHE A 354 -5.41 3.01 3.70
CA PHE A 354 -4.46 4.13 3.64
C PHE A 354 -5.08 5.44 4.09
N PHE A 355 -6.38 5.64 3.87
CA PHE A 355 -7.09 6.81 4.36
C PHE A 355 -7.10 6.84 5.90
N VAL A 356 -7.50 5.75 6.53
CA VAL A 356 -7.55 5.64 7.99
C VAL A 356 -6.16 5.72 8.61
N GLU A 357 -5.17 5.05 8.02
CA GLU A 357 -3.78 5.17 8.48
C GLU A 357 -3.29 6.62 8.45
N ALA A 358 -3.57 7.35 7.36
CA ALA A 358 -3.16 8.73 7.22
C ALA A 358 -3.89 9.67 8.18
N LEU A 359 -5.17 9.44 8.47
CA LEU A 359 -5.89 10.13 9.55
C LEU A 359 -5.21 9.89 10.91
N GLY A 360 -4.83 8.65 11.19
CA GLY A 360 -4.05 8.31 12.39
C GLY A 360 -2.77 9.14 12.48
N LYS A 361 -2.02 9.27 11.38
CA LYS A 361 -0.81 10.11 11.32
C LYS A 361 -1.10 11.59 11.59
N LEU A 362 -2.19 12.16 11.06
CA LEU A 362 -2.60 13.54 11.37
C LEU A 362 -2.97 13.75 12.84
N ARG A 363 -3.53 12.71 13.47
CA ARG A 363 -3.79 12.65 14.92
C ARG A 363 -2.53 12.48 15.77
N GLY A 364 -1.35 12.36 15.15
CA GLY A 364 -0.06 12.23 15.82
C GLY A 364 0.39 10.79 16.05
N GLU A 365 -0.28 9.81 15.46
CA GLU A 365 0.15 8.41 15.52
C GLU A 365 1.42 8.19 14.69
N ASN A 366 2.48 7.74 15.37
CA ASN A 366 3.78 7.53 14.75
C ASN A 366 4.14 6.04 14.60
N LYS A 367 3.42 5.14 15.27
CA LYS A 367 3.61 3.68 15.26
C LYS A 367 2.57 3.01 14.36
N ILE A 368 2.73 3.18 13.06
CA ILE A 368 2.00 2.44 12.02
C ILE A 368 2.65 1.06 11.81
N PHE A 369 2.01 0.17 11.02
CA PHE A 369 2.41 -1.24 10.96
C PHE A 369 3.59 -1.54 10.03
N TRP A 370 3.98 -0.62 9.15
CA TRP A 370 5.10 -0.80 8.21
C TRP A 370 6.46 -0.95 8.87
#